data_AF-A0A645HIJ9-F1
#
_entry.id   AF-A0A645HIJ9-F1
#
_cell.length_a   1.000
_cell.length_b   1.000
_cell.length_c   1.000
_cell.angle_alpha   90.00
_cell.angle_beta   90.00
_cell.angle_gamma   90.00
#
_symmetry.space_group_name_H-M   'P 1'
#
loop_
_entity.id
_entity.type
_entity.pdbx_description
1 polymer ?
#
loop_
_entity_poly.entity_id
_entity_poly.type
_entity_poly.pdbx_seq_one_letter_code
_entity_poly.pdbx_strand_id
1 'polypeptide(L)'
;MVEKRTSSFVYNEQGEMVAFGICCPSLDSAMQKMKGRTMPFGWVRLLKALKGKNDTVDLLLIGVRPDLQGQGVNAVVLDDMLRKSIAAGVKFAETGPMLELNEHILSQWERFETVQHKRRRCYVKEL
;
A
#
# COMPACT_ATOMS: atom_id res chain seq x y z
N MET A 1 15.03 -0.77 -8.34
CA MET A 1 15.23 -1.85 -7.35
C MET A 1 14.28 -1.57 -6.20
N VAL A 2 13.30 -2.44 -5.97
CA VAL A 2 12.27 -2.26 -4.93
C VAL A 2 12.98 -2.15 -3.58
N GLU A 3 12.68 -1.11 -2.81
CA GLU A 3 13.38 -0.84 -1.58
C GLU A 3 12.93 -1.81 -0.49
N LYS A 4 13.87 -2.49 0.19
CA LYS A 4 13.56 -3.53 1.19
C LYS A 4 12.62 -3.06 2.31
N ARG A 5 12.53 -1.75 2.53
CA ARG A 5 11.66 -1.14 3.55
C ARG A 5 10.19 -1.09 3.15
N THR A 6 9.87 -1.18 1.86
CA THR A 6 8.48 -1.01 1.36
C THR A 6 7.95 -2.22 0.59
N SER A 7 8.64 -3.36 0.68
CA SER A 7 8.17 -4.59 0.07
C SER A 7 8.39 -5.79 0.97
N SER A 8 7.50 -6.76 0.78
CA SER A 8 7.55 -8.08 1.41
C SER A 8 7.39 -9.14 0.34
N PHE A 9 8.19 -10.20 0.41
CA PHE A 9 8.17 -11.32 -0.50
C PHE A 9 8.23 -12.60 0.32
N VAL A 10 7.29 -13.50 0.09
CA VAL A 10 7.20 -14.78 0.79
C VAL A 10 7.48 -15.87 -0.22
N TYR A 11 8.38 -16.77 0.13
CA TYR A 11 8.79 -17.92 -0.68
C TYR A 11 8.46 -19.21 0.05
N ASN A 12 8.16 -20.28 -0.69
CA ASN A 12 8.06 -21.62 -0.14
C ASN A 12 9.44 -22.28 0.02
N GLU A 13 9.47 -23.51 0.53
CA GLU A 13 10.70 -24.29 0.74
C GLU A 13 11.45 -24.58 -0.57
N GLN A 14 10.73 -24.63 -1.69
CA GLN A 14 11.27 -24.84 -3.03
C GLN A 14 11.83 -23.55 -3.65
N GLY A 15 11.76 -22.41 -2.94
CA GLY A 15 12.25 -21.12 -3.41
C GLY A 15 11.30 -20.41 -4.39
N GLU A 16 10.06 -20.87 -4.52
CA GLU A 16 9.05 -20.24 -5.36
C GLU A 16 8.33 -19.12 -4.60
N MET A 17 8.11 -17.98 -5.23
CA MET A 17 7.39 -16.87 -4.62
C MET A 17 5.89 -17.19 -4.56
N VAL A 18 5.35 -17.22 -3.34
CA VAL A 18 3.95 -17.56 -3.07
C VAL A 18 3.09 -16.34 -2.75
N ALA A 19 3.70 -15.28 -2.25
CA ALA A 19 3.01 -14.03 -2.01
C ALA A 19 3.98 -12.84 -2.02
N PHE A 20 3.45 -11.66 -2.26
CA PHE A 20 4.19 -10.43 -2.16
C PHE A 20 3.29 -9.28 -1.74
N GLY A 21 3.89 -8.25 -1.14
CA GLY A 21 3.27 -7.00 -0.80
C GLY A 21 4.18 -5.84 -1.17
N ILE A 22 3.61 -4.78 -1.74
CA ILE A 22 4.33 -3.58 -2.16
C ILE A 22 3.58 -2.36 -1.63
N CYS A 23 4.32 -1.48 -0.95
CA CYS A 23 3.90 -0.14 -0.62
C CYS A 23 4.92 0.89 -1.12
N CYS A 24 4.56 2.16 -1.02
CA CYS A 24 5.48 3.26 -1.20
C CYS A 24 5.22 4.35 -0.15
N PRO A 25 6.20 5.23 0.13
CA PRO A 25 5.94 6.42 0.93
C PRO A 25 4.90 7.30 0.22
N SER A 26 3.98 7.89 0.99
CA SER A 26 2.91 8.71 0.41
C SER A 26 3.43 9.95 -0.29
N LEU A 27 2.90 10.24 -1.48
CA LEU A 27 3.30 11.39 -2.29
C LEU A 27 2.33 12.57 -2.17
N ASP A 28 1.21 12.40 -1.47
CA ASP A 28 0.11 13.35 -1.43
C ASP A 28 0.54 14.75 -0.98
N SER A 29 1.28 14.85 0.15
CA SER A 29 1.78 16.14 0.64
C SER A 29 2.71 16.82 -0.36
N ALA A 30 3.57 16.04 -1.04
CA ALA A 30 4.48 16.59 -2.05
C ALA A 30 3.72 17.09 -3.28
N MET A 31 2.74 16.31 -3.75
CA MET A 31 1.88 16.65 -4.89
C MET A 31 1.03 17.89 -4.64
N GLN A 32 0.44 18.01 -3.45
CA GLN A 32 -0.31 19.21 -3.05
C GLN A 32 0.61 20.44 -3.00
N LYS A 33 1.78 20.31 -2.39
CA LYS A 33 2.76 21.41 -2.29
C LYS A 33 3.24 21.88 -3.66
N MET A 34 3.48 20.97 -4.59
CA MET A 34 3.94 21.32 -5.94
C MET A 34 2.82 21.86 -6.84
N LYS A 35 1.54 21.80 -6.43
CA LYS A 35 0.38 22.24 -7.21
C LYS A 35 0.38 21.66 -8.65
N GLY A 36 0.79 20.40 -8.79
CA GLY A 36 0.91 19.72 -10.08
C GLY A 36 2.08 20.15 -10.96
N ARG A 37 2.95 21.08 -10.52
CA ARG A 37 4.10 21.56 -11.32
C ARG A 37 5.41 20.92 -10.87
N THR A 38 6.03 20.15 -11.76
CA THR A 38 7.34 19.51 -11.53
C THR A 38 8.50 20.50 -11.61
N MET A 39 8.37 21.54 -12.43
CA MET A 39 9.40 22.54 -12.67
C MET A 39 9.07 23.90 -12.02
N PRO A 40 10.10 24.67 -11.59
CA PRO A 40 11.54 24.33 -11.62
C PRO A 40 12.01 23.46 -10.44
N PHE A 41 11.28 23.42 -9.32
CA PHE A 41 11.73 22.76 -8.08
C PHE A 41 10.72 21.76 -7.47
N GLY A 42 9.67 21.39 -8.21
CA GLY A 42 8.67 20.42 -7.74
C GLY A 42 9.25 19.02 -7.55
N TRP A 43 10.18 18.60 -8.41
CA TRP A 43 10.88 17.32 -8.33
C TRP A 43 11.64 17.13 -7.00
N VAL A 44 12.18 18.20 -6.41
CA VAL A 44 12.86 18.14 -5.11
C VAL A 44 11.90 17.68 -4.01
N ARG A 45 10.64 18.13 -4.06
CA ARG A 45 9.59 17.76 -3.10
C ARG A 45 9.22 16.29 -3.23
N LEU A 46 9.12 15.79 -4.47
CA LEU A 46 8.88 14.38 -4.76
C LEU A 46 10.03 13.49 -4.28
N LEU A 47 11.28 13.86 -4.58
CA LEU A 47 12.44 13.10 -4.10
C LEU A 47 12.52 13.08 -2.58
N LYS A 48 12.20 14.20 -1.91
CA LYS A 48 12.16 14.27 -0.45
C LYS A 48 11.05 13.38 0.13
N ALA A 49 9.89 13.29 -0.52
CA ALA A 49 8.82 12.39 -0.08
C ALA A 49 9.15 10.91 -0.29
N LEU A 50 9.83 10.58 -1.40
CA LEU A 50 10.26 9.22 -1.69
C LEU A 50 11.43 8.75 -0.81
N LYS A 51 12.48 9.56 -0.66
CA LYS A 51 13.72 9.15 0.01
C LYS A 51 13.82 9.60 1.47
N GLY A 52 13.06 10.62 1.84
CA GLY A 52 13.11 11.21 3.18
C GLY A 52 12.24 10.46 4.20
N LYS A 53 12.01 11.12 5.34
CA LYS A 53 11.09 10.64 6.37
C LYS A 53 9.66 10.90 5.91
N ASN A 54 8.84 9.86 5.97
CA ASN A 54 7.42 9.92 5.67
C ASN A 54 6.67 9.20 6.79
N ASP A 55 5.61 9.81 7.28
CA ASP A 55 4.76 9.24 8.33
C ASP A 55 3.60 8.43 7.74
N THR A 56 3.45 8.42 6.41
CA THR A 56 2.35 7.75 5.72
C THR A 56 2.89 6.89 4.57
N VAL A 57 2.33 5.68 4.42
CA VAL A 57 2.60 4.79 3.29
C VAL A 57 1.33 4.52 2.51
N ASP A 58 1.46 4.46 1.20
CA ASP A 58 0.39 4.04 0.30
C ASP A 58 0.58 2.55 0.01
N LEU A 59 -0.41 1.74 0.37
CA LEU A 59 -0.46 0.31 0.06
C LEU A 59 -0.86 0.16 -1.41
N LEU A 60 0.05 -0.38 -2.22
CA LEU A 60 -0.14 -0.45 -3.67
C LEU A 60 -0.77 -1.78 -4.10
N LEU A 61 -0.12 -2.88 -3.76
CA LEU A 61 -0.53 -4.20 -4.22
C LEU A 61 -0.10 -5.28 -3.23
N ILE A 62 -1.01 -6.21 -2.98
CA ILE A 62 -0.74 -7.47 -2.30
C ILE A 62 -1.26 -8.58 -3.20
N GLY A 63 -0.41 -9.58 -3.45
CA GLY A 63 -0.76 -10.75 -4.23
C GLY A 63 -0.44 -12.01 -3.45
N VAL A 64 -1.37 -12.96 -3.45
CA VAL A 64 -1.19 -14.31 -2.91
C VAL A 64 -1.59 -15.31 -3.97
N ARG A 65 -0.76 -16.35 -4.16
CA ARG A 65 -1.03 -17.43 -5.10
C ARG A 65 -2.41 -18.06 -4.79
N PRO A 66 -3.28 -18.31 -5.81
CA PRO A 66 -4.67 -18.73 -5.57
C PRO A 66 -4.85 -19.97 -4.70
N ASP A 67 -3.95 -20.95 -4.82
CA ASP A 67 -3.93 -22.20 -4.03
C ASP A 67 -3.64 -21.99 -2.54
N LEU A 68 -3.06 -20.84 -2.18
CA LEU A 68 -2.66 -20.50 -0.81
C LEU A 68 -3.54 -19.39 -0.20
N GLN A 69 -4.59 -18.97 -0.89
CA GLN A 69 -5.58 -18.06 -0.34
C GLN A 69 -6.36 -18.71 0.80
N GLY A 70 -6.71 -17.93 1.83
CA GLY A 70 -7.38 -18.44 3.04
C GLY A 70 -6.45 -19.13 4.04
N GLN A 71 -5.19 -19.40 3.71
CA GLN A 71 -4.22 -20.05 4.62
C GLN A 71 -3.41 -19.07 5.47
N GLY A 72 -3.82 -17.80 5.54
CA GLY A 72 -3.14 -16.79 6.36
C GLY A 72 -1.85 -16.21 5.74
N VAL A 73 -1.46 -16.60 4.52
CA VAL A 73 -0.25 -16.08 3.84
C VAL A 73 -0.28 -14.54 3.70
N ASN A 74 -1.46 -13.98 3.44
CA ASN A 74 -1.68 -12.53 3.38
C ASN A 74 -1.33 -11.84 4.72
N ALA A 75 -1.63 -12.47 5.86
CA ALA A 75 -1.29 -11.93 7.17
C ALA A 75 0.23 -11.91 7.41
N VAL A 76 0.97 -12.91 6.90
CA VAL A 76 2.43 -12.94 6.98
C VAL A 76 3.05 -11.78 6.21
N VAL A 77 2.56 -11.52 4.99
CA VAL A 77 2.98 -10.36 4.18
C VAL A 77 2.71 -9.05 4.92
N LEU A 78 1.49 -8.89 5.46
CA LEU A 78 1.15 -7.68 6.21
C LEU A 78 1.97 -7.51 7.49
N ASP A 79 2.23 -8.56 8.27
CA ASP A 79 3.01 -8.46 9.50
C ASP A 79 4.44 -7.98 9.21
N ASP A 80 5.08 -8.53 8.18
CA ASP A 80 6.42 -8.09 7.75
C ASP A 80 6.39 -6.63 7.26
N MET A 81 5.41 -6.24 6.44
CA MET A 81 5.23 -4.86 6.00
C MET A 81 4.97 -3.90 7.16
N LEU A 82 4.15 -4.31 8.14
CA LEU A 82 3.81 -3.52 9.30
C LEU A 82 5.03 -3.28 10.18
N ARG A 83 5.82 -4.33 10.47
CA ARG A 83 7.08 -4.22 11.22
C ARG A 83 8.06 -3.26 10.54
N LYS A 84 8.25 -3.39 9.23
CA LYS A 84 9.10 -2.50 8.43
C LYS A 84 8.61 -1.05 8.46
N SER A 85 7.30 -0.84 8.36
CA SER A 85 6.68 0.49 8.39
C SER A 85 6.85 1.14 9.76
N ILE A 86 6.61 0.41 10.85
CA ILE A 86 6.81 0.90 12.22
C ILE A 86 8.28 1.26 12.45
N ALA A 87 9.22 0.40 12.04
CA ALA A 87 10.66 0.67 12.14
C ALA A 87 11.10 1.91 11.33
N ALA A 88 10.41 2.20 10.22
CA ALA A 88 10.64 3.40 9.41
C ALA A 88 9.99 4.68 9.99
N GLY A 89 9.24 4.57 11.10
CA GLY A 89 8.55 5.70 11.74
C GLY A 89 7.23 6.09 11.07
N VAL A 90 6.66 5.19 10.26
CA VAL A 90 5.34 5.37 9.64
C VAL A 90 4.26 5.23 10.71
N LYS A 91 3.25 6.09 10.63
CA LYS A 91 2.10 6.16 11.54
C LYS A 91 0.79 5.79 10.85
N PHE A 92 0.67 6.09 9.57
CA PHE A 92 -0.56 5.90 8.81
C PHE A 92 -0.31 5.05 7.56
N ALA A 93 -1.33 4.29 7.16
CA ALA A 93 -1.35 3.58 5.90
C ALA A 93 -2.60 3.97 5.12
N GLU A 94 -2.44 4.45 3.89
CA GLU A 94 -3.55 4.67 2.96
C GLU A 94 -3.71 3.42 2.09
N THR A 95 -4.93 2.92 1.99
CA THR A 95 -5.26 1.79 1.12
C THR A 95 -5.73 2.31 -0.25
N GLY A 96 -5.46 1.53 -1.30
CA GLY A 96 -6.03 1.79 -2.61
C GLY A 96 -7.56 1.66 -2.64
N PRO A 97 -8.21 2.04 -3.76
CA PRO A 97 -9.63 1.79 -3.94
C PRO A 97 -9.92 0.29 -3.91
N MET A 98 -10.75 -0.13 -2.96
CA MET A 98 -11.21 -1.51 -2.82
C MET A 98 -12.70 -1.58 -3.15
N LEU A 99 -13.12 -2.68 -3.78
CA LEU A 99 -14.53 -2.93 -4.05
C LEU A 99 -15.28 -3.10 -2.72
N GLU A 100 -16.40 -2.39 -2.58
CA GLU A 100 -17.27 -2.47 -1.39
C GLU A 100 -17.80 -3.89 -1.13
N LEU A 101 -17.85 -4.72 -2.17
CA LEU A 101 -18.32 -6.11 -2.10
C LEU A 101 -17.21 -7.13 -1.79
N ASN A 102 -15.95 -6.70 -1.65
CA ASN A 102 -14.85 -7.63 -1.38
C ASN A 102 -14.68 -7.86 0.13
N GLU A 103 -15.55 -8.69 0.70
CA GLU A 103 -15.55 -9.02 2.15
C GLU A 103 -14.21 -9.61 2.62
N HIS A 104 -13.52 -10.39 1.78
CA HIS A 104 -12.22 -10.97 2.12
C HIS A 104 -11.16 -9.92 2.41
N ILE A 105 -11.09 -8.87 1.60
CA ILE A 105 -10.14 -7.78 1.83
C ILE A 105 -10.64 -6.86 2.95
N LEU A 106 -11.94 -6.60 3.04
CA LEU A 106 -12.49 -5.72 4.08
C LEU A 106 -12.29 -6.29 5.49
N SER A 107 -12.52 -7.59 5.68
CA SER A 107 -12.29 -8.28 6.96
C SER A 107 -10.83 -8.22 7.44
N GLN A 108 -9.88 -8.07 6.53
CA GLN A 108 -8.46 -7.88 6.88
C GLN A 108 -8.22 -6.61 7.71
N TRP A 109 -9.04 -5.59 7.51
CA TRP A 109 -8.89 -4.28 8.13
C TRP A 109 -9.65 -4.12 9.45
N GLU A 110 -10.54 -5.05 9.80
CA GLU A 110 -11.36 -5.00 11.03
C GLU A 110 -10.53 -4.93 12.32
N ARG A 111 -9.27 -5.40 12.28
CA ARG A 111 -8.35 -5.40 13.41
C ARG A 111 -7.60 -4.08 13.57
N PHE A 112 -7.80 -3.13 12.67
CA PHE A 112 -7.14 -1.83 12.67
C PHE A 112 -8.16 -0.71 12.94
N GLU A 113 -7.69 0.39 13.52
CA GLU A 113 -8.46 1.63 13.52
C GLU A 113 -8.48 2.19 12.10
N THR A 114 -9.65 2.20 11.46
CA THR A 114 -9.81 2.57 10.05
C THR A 114 -10.82 3.70 9.89
N VAL A 115 -10.56 4.57 8.93
CA VAL A 115 -11.47 5.66 8.55
C VAL A 115 -11.74 5.57 7.05
N GLN A 116 -13.00 5.35 6.66
CA GLN A 116 -13.39 5.41 5.25
C GLN A 116 -13.53 6.87 4.81
N HIS A 117 -12.44 7.46 4.33
CA HIS A 117 -12.37 8.88 3.95
C HIS A 117 -12.78 9.16 2.48
N LYS A 118 -12.87 8.14 1.61
CA LYS A 118 -13.27 8.27 0.20
C LYS A 118 -14.18 7.08 -0.20
N ARG A 119 -15.28 7.36 -0.92
CA ARG A 119 -16.15 6.36 -1.56
C ARG A 119 -16.46 6.82 -2.99
N ARG A 120 -16.33 5.91 -3.97
CA ARG A 120 -16.54 6.19 -5.40
C ARG A 120 -17.59 5.23 -5.95
N ARG A 121 -18.43 5.69 -6.88
CA ARG A 121 -19.42 4.88 -7.60
C ARG A 121 -19.34 5.20 -9.09
N CYS A 122 -19.32 4.16 -9.91
CA CYS A 122 -19.39 4.29 -11.36
C CYS A 122 -20.80 3.91 -11.81
N TYR A 123 -21.42 4.75 -12.63
CA TYR A 123 -22.73 4.50 -13.22
C TYR A 123 -22.56 4.40 -14.73
N VAL A 124 -23.14 3.36 -15.32
CA VAL A 124 -23.16 3.18 -16.78
C VAL A 124 -24.59 3.40 -17.24
N LYS A 125 -24.78 4.25 -18.25
CA LYS A 125 -26.05 4.46 -18.93
C LYS A 125 -25.84 4.03 -20.38
N GLU A 126 -26.64 3.10 -20.86
CA GLU A 126 -26.76 2.84 -22.30
C GLU A 126 -27.51 4.03 -22.91
N LEU A 127 -26.90 4.66 -23.92
CA LEU A 127 -27.42 5.86 -24.59
C LEU A 127 -28.33 5.48 -25.76
#